data_AF-A0A2V9ZUM0-F1
#
_entry.id   AF-A0A2V9ZUM0-F1
#
_cell.length_a   1.000
_cell.length_b   1.000
_cell.length_c   1.000
_cell.angle_alpha   90.00
_cell.angle_beta   90.00
_cell.angle_gamma   90.00
#
_symmetry.space_group_name_H-M   'P 1'
#
loop_
_entity.id
_entity.type
_entity.pdbx_description
1 polymer ?
#
loop_
_entity_poly.entity_id
_entity_poly.type
_entity_poly.pdbx_seq_one_letter_code
_entity_poly.pdbx_strand_id
1 'polypeptide(L)'
;MNSVRYLERIGYAVPNAPNADTLRQIHRAHLLAVPFENLDIPLKRKIVCEEESFLRKIVERRRGGFCYEMNGAFAALLRSLGFQVTLLSARVPKEDGSEGPEFDHLTLRVELEEPWLADVGFGDSFLEPLRLKTGVEQKQAGRKFRIIEANESLHVERCEADGSWKLEYSFTLQPRQLPEFAAMCHYHQTSPESPFTRKQVCSLATPDGRITLSGMKLITTRDGKREEREMGSQAEWQQVLKNQFGVVL
;
A
#
# COMPACT_ATOMS: atom_id res chain seq x y z
N MET A 1 5.25 -17.43 12.32
CA MET A 1 4.25 -17.14 11.27
C MET A 1 4.38 -18.17 10.17
N ASN A 2 3.27 -18.74 9.67
CA ASN A 2 3.32 -19.66 8.54
C ASN A 2 3.20 -18.85 7.24
N SER A 3 4.34 -18.54 6.60
CA SER A 3 4.42 -17.84 5.31
C SER A 3 3.47 -18.45 4.26
N VAL A 4 3.23 -19.77 4.33
CA VAL A 4 2.31 -20.49 3.44
C VAL A 4 0.90 -19.88 3.41
N ARG A 5 0.30 -19.57 4.57
CA ARG A 5 -1.06 -18.99 4.60
C ARG A 5 -1.13 -17.61 3.97
N TYR A 6 -0.08 -16.81 4.14
CA TYR A 6 0.01 -15.50 3.50
C TYR A 6 0.15 -15.67 1.98
N LEU A 7 1.04 -16.55 1.54
CA LEU A 7 1.26 -16.86 0.13
C LEU A 7 -0.03 -17.38 -0.53
N GLU A 8 -0.78 -18.26 0.15
CA GLU A 8 -2.13 -18.68 -0.25
C GLU A 8 -3.10 -17.50 -0.35
N ARG A 9 -3.08 -16.57 0.62
CA ARG A 9 -3.93 -15.36 0.60
C ARG A 9 -3.70 -14.50 -0.63
N ILE A 10 -2.46 -14.43 -1.12
CA ILE A 10 -2.08 -13.65 -2.30
C ILE A 10 -2.00 -14.47 -3.59
N GLY A 11 -2.31 -15.77 -3.53
CA GLY A 11 -2.28 -16.66 -4.69
C GLY A 11 -0.88 -16.91 -5.26
N TYR A 12 0.15 -16.89 -4.41
CA TYR A 12 1.54 -17.11 -4.81
C TYR A 12 2.08 -18.43 -4.21
N ALA A 13 2.94 -19.13 -4.96
CA ALA A 13 3.58 -20.36 -4.49
C ALA A 13 4.77 -20.06 -3.57
N VAL A 14 5.19 -21.03 -2.75
CA VAL A 14 6.41 -20.86 -1.95
C VAL A 14 7.61 -20.67 -2.88
N PRO A 15 8.35 -19.55 -2.77
CA PRO A 15 9.50 -19.30 -3.65
C PRO A 15 10.71 -20.15 -3.25
N ASN A 16 11.59 -20.39 -4.21
CA ASN A 16 12.82 -21.15 -3.97
C ASN A 16 13.95 -20.31 -3.33
N ALA A 17 13.93 -18.98 -3.49
CA ALA A 17 14.97 -18.09 -2.95
C ALA A 17 14.50 -16.63 -2.78
N PRO A 18 15.02 -15.88 -1.79
CA PRO A 18 14.76 -14.45 -1.63
C PRO A 18 15.62 -13.62 -2.59
N ASN A 19 15.15 -13.46 -3.83
CA ASN A 19 15.81 -12.67 -4.87
C ASN A 19 14.90 -11.58 -5.45
N ALA A 20 15.44 -10.73 -6.33
CA ALA A 20 14.71 -9.60 -6.91
C ALA A 20 13.44 -10.03 -7.68
N ASP A 21 13.50 -11.14 -8.41
CA ASP A 21 12.33 -11.64 -9.15
C ASP A 21 11.23 -12.13 -8.23
N THR A 22 11.60 -12.78 -7.13
CA THR A 22 10.66 -13.18 -6.08
C THR A 22 10.04 -11.96 -5.42
N LEU A 23 10.83 -10.93 -5.11
CA LEU A 23 10.32 -9.69 -4.51
C LEU A 23 9.30 -9.00 -5.44
N ARG A 24 9.62 -8.88 -6.74
CA ARG A 24 8.70 -8.30 -7.75
C ARG A 24 7.39 -9.07 -7.84
N GLN A 25 7.47 -10.40 -7.95
CA GLN A 25 6.29 -11.24 -8.11
C GLN A 25 5.39 -11.22 -6.88
N ILE A 26 5.96 -11.30 -5.68
CA ILE A 26 5.20 -11.29 -4.42
C ILE A 26 4.59 -9.91 -4.16
N HIS A 27 5.29 -8.82 -4.48
CA HIS A 27 4.77 -7.46 -4.38
C HIS A 27 3.53 -7.27 -5.28
N ARG A 28 3.64 -7.68 -6.55
CA ARG A 28 2.54 -7.63 -7.50
C ARG A 28 1.37 -8.53 -7.06
N ALA A 29 1.65 -9.75 -6.62
CA ALA A 29 0.64 -10.68 -6.12
C ALA A 29 -0.14 -10.11 -4.93
N HIS A 30 0.56 -9.45 -3.99
CA HIS A 30 -0.09 -8.78 -2.86
C HIS A 30 -1.06 -7.69 -3.33
N LEU A 31 -0.59 -6.77 -4.19
CA LEU A 31 -1.40 -5.64 -4.67
C LEU A 31 -2.64 -6.06 -5.48
N LEU A 32 -2.58 -7.22 -6.15
CA LEU A 32 -3.71 -7.78 -6.90
C LEU A 32 -4.69 -8.57 -6.02
N ALA A 33 -4.32 -8.93 -4.79
CA ALA A 33 -5.10 -9.80 -3.93
C ALA A 33 -5.61 -9.14 -2.65
N VAL A 34 -4.87 -8.18 -2.09
CA VAL A 34 -5.16 -7.54 -0.80
C VAL A 34 -5.50 -6.07 -1.06
N PRO A 35 -6.75 -5.63 -0.79
CA PRO A 35 -7.12 -4.25 -1.05
C PRO A 35 -6.52 -3.30 -0.02
N PHE A 36 -6.22 -2.09 -0.46
CA PHE A 36 -6.08 -0.95 0.43
C PHE A 36 -7.47 -0.55 0.93
N GLU A 37 -7.69 -0.48 2.24
CA GLU A 37 -8.98 -0.10 2.80
C GLU A 37 -8.90 0.49 4.20
N ASN A 38 -9.81 1.41 4.51
CA ASN A 38 -9.91 2.08 5.81
C ASN A 38 -11.23 1.77 6.53
N LEU A 39 -11.87 0.63 6.25
CA LEU A 39 -13.24 0.33 6.66
C LEU A 39 -13.39 0.07 8.16
N ASP A 40 -12.30 -0.25 8.86
CA ASP A 40 -12.34 -0.40 10.32
C ASP A 40 -12.51 0.95 11.05
N ILE A 41 -12.07 2.06 10.45
CA ILE A 41 -12.18 3.41 11.01
C ILE A 41 -13.65 3.83 11.25
N PRO A 42 -14.54 3.86 10.22
CA PRO A 42 -15.94 4.20 10.44
C PRO A 42 -16.67 3.18 11.32
N LEU A 43 -16.20 1.92 11.36
CA LEU A 43 -16.73 0.88 12.24
C LEU A 43 -16.21 0.98 13.68
N LYS A 44 -15.35 1.97 13.98
CA LYS A 44 -14.71 2.17 15.29
C LYS A 44 -13.95 0.94 15.78
N ARG A 45 -13.42 0.13 14.86
CA ARG A 45 -12.54 -1.00 15.15
C ARG A 45 -11.12 -0.47 15.24
N LYS A 46 -10.55 -0.52 16.45
CA LYS A 46 -9.22 0.03 16.72
C LYS A 46 -8.15 -0.67 15.88
N ILE A 47 -7.35 0.11 15.19
CA ILE A 47 -6.14 -0.32 14.50
C ILE A 47 -4.95 -0.10 15.45
N VAL A 48 -4.17 -1.16 15.66
CA VAL A 48 -2.98 -1.15 16.52
C VAL A 48 -1.76 -1.52 15.69
N CYS A 49 -0.65 -0.80 15.87
CA CYS A 49 0.61 -0.99 15.16
C CYS A 49 1.36 -2.23 15.67
N GLU A 50 0.76 -3.41 15.48
CA GLU A 50 1.28 -4.69 15.94
C GLU A 50 1.21 -5.73 14.82
N GLU A 51 2.34 -6.39 14.56
CA GLU A 51 2.50 -7.35 13.47
C GLU A 51 1.44 -8.46 13.51
N GLU A 52 1.17 -9.03 14.69
CA GLU A 52 0.20 -10.11 14.84
C GLU A 52 -1.22 -9.67 14.47
N SER A 53 -1.60 -8.44 14.83
CA SER A 53 -2.91 -7.89 14.52
C SER A 53 -3.09 -7.67 13.01
N PHE A 54 -2.04 -7.19 12.34
CA PHE A 54 -2.05 -7.01 10.88
C PHE A 54 -2.18 -8.35 10.14
N LEU A 55 -1.41 -9.36 10.56
CA LEU A 55 -1.45 -10.69 9.97
C LEU A 55 -2.82 -11.35 10.17
N ARG A 56 -3.38 -11.26 11.36
CA ARG A 56 -4.72 -11.78 11.66
C ARG A 56 -5.78 -11.13 10.77
N LYS A 57 -5.70 -9.82 10.55
CA LYS A 57 -6.64 -9.09 9.69
C LYS A 57 -6.46 -9.48 8.22
N ILE A 58 -5.25 -9.34 7.68
CA ILE A 58 -4.99 -9.48 6.24
C ILE A 58 -5.06 -10.94 5.78
N VAL A 59 -4.49 -11.86 6.57
CA VAL A 59 -4.37 -13.28 6.20
C VAL A 59 -5.58 -14.06 6.67
N GLU A 60 -5.87 -14.07 7.97
CA GLU A 60 -6.91 -14.96 8.53
C GLU A 60 -8.32 -14.46 8.23
N ARG A 61 -8.56 -13.16 8.40
CA ARG A 61 -9.87 -12.54 8.09
C ARG A 61 -10.01 -12.13 6.63
N ARG A 62 -8.97 -12.34 5.81
CA ARG A 62 -8.89 -11.97 4.38
C ARG A 62 -9.27 -10.50 4.08
N ARG A 63 -9.09 -9.61 5.04
CA ARG A 63 -9.35 -8.17 4.91
C ARG A 63 -8.18 -7.47 4.20
N GLY A 64 -8.35 -6.18 3.95
CA GLY A 64 -7.26 -5.29 3.58
C GLY A 64 -6.72 -4.53 4.78
N GLY A 65 -6.17 -3.36 4.53
CA GLY A 65 -5.86 -2.34 5.53
C GLY A 65 -5.31 -1.08 4.87
N PHE A 66 -4.94 -0.08 5.65
CA PHE A 66 -4.15 1.05 5.13
C PHE A 66 -2.64 0.80 5.28
N CYS A 67 -1.81 1.81 5.02
CA CYS A 67 -0.37 1.66 4.82
C CYS A 67 0.37 0.86 5.91
N TYR A 68 0.12 1.14 7.20
CA TYR A 68 0.79 0.44 8.30
C TYR A 68 0.46 -1.05 8.33
N GLU A 69 -0.81 -1.39 8.13
CA GLU A 69 -1.29 -2.78 8.18
C GLU A 69 -0.73 -3.56 6.99
N MET A 70 -0.82 -2.98 5.79
CA MET A 70 -0.37 -3.64 4.55
C MET A 70 1.14 -3.83 4.55
N ASN A 71 1.91 -2.76 4.72
CA ASN A 71 3.37 -2.83 4.66
C ASN A 71 3.97 -3.52 5.90
N GLY A 72 3.34 -3.42 7.08
CA GLY A 72 3.74 -4.19 8.26
C GLY A 72 3.57 -5.70 8.08
N ALA A 73 2.41 -6.14 7.58
CA ALA A 73 2.18 -7.54 7.27
C ALA A 73 3.09 -8.03 6.13
N PHE A 74 3.33 -7.20 5.13
CA PHE A 74 4.23 -7.53 4.02
C PHE A 74 5.69 -7.66 4.47
N ALA A 75 6.16 -6.78 5.36
CA ALA A 75 7.48 -6.90 5.97
C ALA A 75 7.64 -8.23 6.73
N ALA A 76 6.62 -8.64 7.47
CA ALA A 76 6.61 -9.94 8.15
C ALA A 76 6.73 -11.09 7.14
N LEU A 77 5.96 -11.07 6.04
CA LEU A 77 6.07 -12.06 4.96
C LEU A 77 7.50 -12.12 4.42
N LEU A 78 8.04 -10.99 3.99
CA LEU A 78 9.37 -10.92 3.40
C LEU A 78 10.45 -11.46 4.37
N ARG A 79 10.41 -11.08 5.64
CA ARG A 79 11.34 -11.60 6.66
C ARG A 79 11.22 -13.11 6.82
N SER A 80 10.00 -13.65 6.81
CA SER A 80 9.78 -15.11 6.90
C SER A 80 10.28 -15.89 5.67
N LEU A 81 10.47 -15.20 4.54
CA LEU A 81 11.07 -15.75 3.32
C LEU A 81 12.59 -15.54 3.25
N GLY A 82 13.20 -14.93 4.27
CA GLY A 82 14.64 -14.71 4.36
C GLY A 82 15.13 -13.38 3.77
N PHE A 83 14.24 -12.47 3.39
CA PHE A 83 14.65 -11.10 3.01
C PHE A 83 15.04 -10.29 4.26
N GLN A 84 16.04 -9.43 4.12
CA GLN A 84 16.35 -8.40 5.12
C GLN A 84 15.51 -7.16 4.83
N VAL A 85 14.68 -6.75 5.80
CA VAL A 85 13.69 -5.67 5.62
C VAL A 85 13.79 -4.64 6.72
N THR A 86 13.94 -3.38 6.30
CA THR A 86 13.92 -2.18 7.15
C THR A 86 12.63 -1.41 6.91
N LEU A 87 11.91 -1.06 7.98
CA LEU A 87 10.76 -0.17 7.91
C LEU A 87 11.27 1.27 7.84
N LEU A 88 10.65 2.07 6.97
CA LEU A 88 10.96 3.48 6.79
C LEU A 88 9.70 4.31 7.03
N SER A 89 9.89 5.48 7.64
CA SER A 89 8.85 6.50 7.72
C SER A 89 8.89 7.37 6.47
N ALA A 90 7.73 7.61 5.89
CA ALA A 90 7.53 8.50 4.76
C ALA A 90 6.48 9.58 5.09
N ARG A 91 6.53 10.68 4.35
CA ARG A 91 5.63 11.83 4.46
C ARG A 91 4.90 12.00 3.13
N VAL A 92 3.58 12.03 3.15
CA VAL A 92 2.76 12.26 1.95
C VAL A 92 2.49 13.76 1.81
N PRO A 93 2.66 14.37 0.63
CA PRO A 93 2.33 15.78 0.44
C PRO A 93 0.86 16.05 0.76
N LYS A 94 0.59 17.15 1.46
CA LYS A 94 -0.77 17.64 1.68
C LYS A 94 -1.35 18.19 0.37
N GLU A 95 -2.66 18.44 0.37
CA GLU A 95 -3.36 18.98 -0.81
C GLU A 95 -2.79 20.34 -1.27
N ASP A 96 -2.23 21.13 -0.35
CA ASP A 96 -1.58 22.41 -0.64
C ASP A 96 -0.12 22.28 -1.12
N GLY A 97 0.39 21.05 -1.25
CA GLY A 97 1.76 20.75 -1.67
C GLY A 97 2.81 20.85 -0.56
N SER A 98 2.42 21.24 0.67
CA SER A 98 3.33 21.20 1.81
C SER A 98 3.61 19.78 2.27
N GLU A 99 4.73 19.58 2.96
CA GLU A 99 5.13 18.27 3.44
C GLU A 99 4.16 17.73 4.51
N GLY A 100 3.84 16.44 4.42
CA GLY A 100 3.09 15.71 5.45
C GLY A 100 3.88 15.57 6.76
N PRO A 101 3.22 15.15 7.85
CA PRO A 101 3.91 14.90 9.09
C PRO A 101 4.84 13.67 8.99
N GLU A 102 5.77 13.52 9.93
CA GLU A 102 6.54 12.27 10.04
C GLU A 102 5.62 11.11 10.46
N PHE A 103 5.94 9.89 10.02
CA PHE A 103 5.16 8.66 10.22
C PHE A 103 3.81 8.60 9.51
N ASP A 104 3.50 9.56 8.63
CA ASP A 104 2.26 9.61 7.85
C ASP A 104 2.09 8.38 6.93
N HIS A 105 3.21 7.85 6.44
CA HIS A 105 3.25 6.63 5.64
C HIS A 105 4.37 5.70 6.08
N LEU A 106 4.17 4.40 5.89
CA LEU A 106 5.18 3.36 6.16
C LEU A 106 5.53 2.69 4.84
N THR A 107 6.81 2.66 4.49
CA THR A 107 7.35 1.98 3.30
C THR A 107 8.54 1.10 3.71
N LEU A 108 9.03 0.24 2.82
CA LEU A 108 10.02 -0.77 3.16
C LEU A 108 11.27 -0.62 2.30
N ARG A 109 12.45 -0.71 2.93
CA ARG A 109 13.71 -1.01 2.24
C ARG A 109 14.01 -2.50 2.37
N VAL A 110 14.31 -3.14 1.24
CA VAL A 110 14.68 -4.56 1.16
C VAL A 110 16.10 -4.66 0.67
N GLU A 111 16.97 -5.34 1.43
CA GLU A 111 18.36 -5.58 1.00
C GLU A 111 18.44 -6.79 0.08
N LEU A 112 19.06 -6.57 -1.08
CA LEU A 112 19.51 -7.57 -2.04
C LEU A 112 20.90 -7.13 -2.55
N GLU A 113 21.36 -7.63 -3.70
CA GLU A 113 22.60 -7.15 -4.33
C GLU A 113 22.59 -5.61 -4.53
N GLU A 114 21.43 -5.07 -4.90
CA GLU A 114 21.11 -3.65 -4.80
C GLU A 114 19.88 -3.46 -3.89
N PRO A 115 19.76 -2.34 -3.14
CA PRO A 115 18.61 -2.11 -2.28
C PRO A 115 17.36 -1.77 -3.09
N TRP A 116 16.20 -2.21 -2.59
CA TRP A 116 14.89 -1.98 -3.21
C TRP A 116 13.95 -1.26 -2.25
N LEU A 117 13.11 -0.38 -2.79
CA LEU A 117 11.96 0.21 -2.12
C LEU A 117 10.72 -0.62 -2.46
N ALA A 118 10.07 -1.18 -1.45
CA ALA A 118 8.84 -1.96 -1.58
C ALA A 118 7.71 -1.27 -0.82
N ASP A 119 6.54 -1.18 -1.45
CA ASP A 119 5.38 -0.48 -0.90
C ASP A 119 4.10 -1.06 -1.48
N VAL A 120 3.40 -1.85 -0.68
CA VAL A 120 2.09 -2.41 -1.01
C VAL A 120 0.95 -1.63 -0.36
N GLY A 121 1.24 -0.52 0.32
CA GLY A 121 0.33 0.17 1.24
C GLY A 121 -0.03 1.62 0.88
N PHE A 122 0.55 2.20 -0.19
CA PHE A 122 0.25 3.58 -0.60
C PHE A 122 -1.11 3.75 -1.29
N GLY A 123 -1.71 2.66 -1.79
CA GLY A 123 -2.93 2.71 -2.61
C GLY A 123 -2.61 2.66 -4.11
N ASP A 124 -2.81 3.77 -4.83
CA ASP A 124 -2.53 3.85 -6.28
C ASP A 124 -1.11 4.35 -6.59
N SER A 125 -0.15 3.42 -6.66
CA SER A 125 1.26 3.71 -6.96
C SER A 125 1.85 2.59 -7.86
N PHE A 126 3.10 2.19 -7.62
CA PHE A 126 3.83 1.16 -8.34
C PHE A 126 3.38 -0.26 -7.97
N LEU A 127 3.34 -1.16 -8.96
CA LEU A 127 2.95 -2.57 -8.82
C LEU A 127 4.14 -3.49 -8.49
N GLU A 128 5.33 -3.06 -8.82
CA GLU A 128 6.60 -3.74 -8.59
C GLU A 128 7.53 -2.82 -7.80
N PRO A 129 8.36 -3.36 -6.89
CA PRO A 129 9.28 -2.58 -6.08
C PRO A 129 10.22 -1.75 -6.98
N LEU A 130 10.62 -0.60 -6.50
CA LEU A 130 11.57 0.28 -7.19
C LEU A 130 12.99 -0.06 -6.73
N ARG A 131 13.96 -0.05 -7.65
CA ARG A 131 15.37 0.02 -7.24
C ARG A 131 15.57 1.30 -6.46
N LEU A 132 16.21 1.21 -5.30
CA LEU A 132 16.54 2.35 -4.46
C LEU A 132 17.79 3.04 -5.02
N LYS A 133 17.65 3.58 -6.24
CA LYS A 133 18.70 4.22 -7.03
C LYS A 133 18.18 5.54 -7.58
N THR A 134 18.92 6.61 -7.31
CA THR A 134 18.51 7.98 -7.62
C THR A 134 18.72 8.30 -9.10
N GLY A 135 17.86 9.15 -9.67
CA GLY A 135 17.99 9.64 -11.05
C GLY A 135 17.66 8.65 -12.16
N VAL A 136 17.14 7.45 -11.84
CA VAL A 136 16.80 6.42 -12.83
C VAL A 136 15.28 6.34 -13.02
N GLU A 137 14.81 6.49 -14.26
CA GLU A 137 13.42 6.20 -14.61
C GLU A 137 13.15 4.69 -14.59
N GLN A 138 12.08 4.29 -13.91
CA GLN A 138 11.66 2.90 -13.75
C GLN A 138 10.23 2.75 -14.29
N LYS A 139 10.11 2.07 -15.44
CA LYS A 139 8.83 1.91 -16.15
C LYS A 139 8.15 0.61 -15.74
N GLN A 140 6.87 0.68 -15.43
CA GLN A 140 6.05 -0.48 -15.10
C GLN A 140 4.56 -0.18 -15.35
N ALA A 141 3.83 -1.14 -15.91
CA ALA A 141 2.39 -1.02 -16.17
C ALA A 141 1.97 0.30 -16.85
N GLY A 142 2.75 0.77 -17.84
CA GLY A 142 2.49 2.02 -18.57
C GLY A 142 2.78 3.31 -17.79
N ARG A 143 3.23 3.22 -16.53
CA ARG A 143 3.64 4.34 -15.68
C ARG A 143 5.16 4.41 -15.57
N LYS A 144 5.66 5.59 -15.20
CA LYS A 144 7.09 5.82 -14.93
C LYS A 144 7.24 6.38 -13.53
N PHE A 145 8.19 5.82 -12.79
CA PHE A 145 8.55 6.27 -11.45
C PHE A 145 10.03 6.62 -11.42
N ARG A 146 10.42 7.47 -10.49
CA ARG A 146 11.84 7.73 -10.17
C ARG A 146 12.00 8.00 -8.69
N ILE A 147 13.21 7.80 -8.20
CA ILE A 147 13.63 8.27 -6.89
C ILE A 147 14.63 9.40 -7.12
N ILE A 148 14.45 10.54 -6.46
CA ILE A 148 15.38 11.67 -6.52
C ILE A 148 15.83 12.05 -5.12
N GLU A 149 17.03 12.64 -5.02
CA GLU A 149 17.51 13.26 -3.78
C GLU A 149 16.94 14.67 -3.67
N ALA A 150 16.48 15.01 -2.48
CA ALA A 150 16.01 16.34 -2.12
C ALA A 150 16.47 16.65 -0.69
N ASN A 151 17.52 17.47 -0.58
CA ASN A 151 18.21 17.78 0.69
C ASN A 151 18.64 16.48 1.41
N GLU A 152 18.15 16.26 2.64
CA GLU A 152 18.46 15.08 3.46
C GLU A 152 17.44 13.93 3.28
N SER A 153 16.60 14.01 2.24
CA SER A 153 15.53 13.05 1.98
C SER A 153 15.55 12.51 0.55
N LEU A 154 14.84 11.40 0.35
CA LEU A 154 14.57 10.80 -0.94
C LEU A 154 13.09 10.99 -1.27
N HIS A 155 12.81 11.30 -2.53
CA HIS A 155 11.45 11.50 -3.03
C HIS A 155 11.10 10.42 -4.04
N VAL A 156 9.96 9.76 -3.85
CA VAL A 156 9.33 8.95 -4.89
C VAL A 156 8.46 9.85 -5.74
N GLU A 157 8.71 9.87 -7.04
CA GLU A 157 7.90 10.63 -7.99
C GLU A 157 7.32 9.74 -9.08
N ARG A 158 6.07 10.01 -9.45
CA ARG A 158 5.38 9.40 -10.58
C ARG A 158 5.26 10.40 -11.72
N CYS A 159 5.55 9.97 -12.94
CA CYS A 159 5.33 10.75 -14.14
C CYS A 159 3.83 10.76 -14.48
N GLU A 160 3.26 11.95 -14.64
CA GLU A 160 1.87 12.16 -15.06
C GLU A 160 1.76 12.17 -16.60
N ALA A 161 0.52 12.15 -17.10
CA ALA A 161 0.25 12.07 -18.54
C ALA A 161 0.78 13.26 -19.35
N ASP A 162 0.90 14.43 -18.72
CA ASP A 162 1.48 15.65 -19.32
C ASP A 162 3.02 15.66 -19.29
N GLY A 163 3.65 14.60 -18.76
CA GLY A 163 5.10 14.47 -18.63
C GLY A 163 5.68 15.13 -17.38
N SER A 164 4.86 15.80 -16.56
CA SER A 164 5.29 16.34 -15.27
C SER A 164 5.56 15.21 -14.27
N TRP A 165 6.38 15.50 -13.25
CA TRP A 165 6.67 14.57 -12.16
C TRP A 165 5.92 15.03 -10.92
N LYS A 166 5.08 14.14 -10.38
CA LYS A 166 4.33 14.36 -9.15
C LYS A 166 5.00 13.61 -8.00
N LEU A 167 5.25 14.32 -6.90
CA LEU A 167 5.70 13.72 -5.64
C LEU A 167 4.60 12.82 -5.06
N GLU A 168 4.93 11.56 -4.82
CA GLU A 168 4.06 10.63 -4.09
C GLU A 168 4.35 10.72 -2.58
N TYR A 169 5.61 10.59 -2.19
CA TYR A 169 6.05 10.76 -0.80
C TYR A 169 7.56 11.02 -0.68
N SER A 170 7.96 11.67 0.41
CA SER A 170 9.36 11.82 0.83
C SER A 170 9.69 10.84 1.97
N PHE A 171 10.94 10.40 2.08
CA PHE A 171 11.39 9.51 3.15
C PHE A 171 12.90 9.65 3.41
N THR A 172 13.36 9.17 4.57
CA THR A 172 14.79 9.01 4.87
C THR A 172 15.13 7.53 4.99
N LEU A 173 16.42 7.20 5.01
CA LEU A 173 16.89 5.82 5.20
C LEU A 173 17.00 5.42 6.68
N GLN A 174 16.47 6.24 7.60
CA GLN A 174 16.48 5.95 9.02
C GLN A 174 15.62 4.71 9.32
N PRO A 175 16.18 3.64 9.90
CA PRO A 175 15.41 2.48 10.32
C PRO A 175 14.37 2.87 11.38
N ARG A 176 13.13 2.41 11.19
CA ARG A 176 12.03 2.60 12.12
C ARG A 176 11.49 1.28 12.67
N GLN A 177 10.80 1.38 13.78
CA GLN A 177 10.06 0.32 14.45
C GLN A 177 8.57 0.60 14.38
N LEU A 178 7.78 -0.47 14.28
CA LEU A 178 6.33 -0.36 14.10
C LEU A 178 5.61 0.44 15.21
N PRO A 179 5.99 0.33 16.51
CA PRO A 179 5.37 1.15 17.57
C PRO A 179 5.56 2.66 17.41
N GLU A 180 6.60 3.14 16.70
CA GLU A 180 6.81 4.57 16.47
C GLU A 180 5.65 5.20 15.65
N PHE A 181 4.97 4.39 14.83
CA PHE A 181 3.83 4.84 14.02
C PHE A 181 2.52 4.93 14.81
N ALA A 182 2.47 4.46 16.06
CA ALA A 182 1.22 4.32 16.82
C ALA A 182 0.49 5.66 17.03
N ALA A 183 1.22 6.75 17.24
CA ALA A 183 0.63 8.08 17.41
C ALA A 183 -0.02 8.59 16.12
N MET A 184 0.66 8.44 14.97
CA MET A 184 0.11 8.86 13.68
C MET A 184 -1.02 7.93 13.21
N CYS A 185 -0.90 6.64 13.46
CA CYS A 185 -2.00 5.68 13.28
C CYS A 185 -3.22 6.05 14.12
N HIS A 186 -3.04 6.54 15.35
CA HIS A 186 -4.14 7.06 16.16
C HIS A 186 -4.77 8.30 15.51
N TYR A 187 -3.96 9.28 15.10
CA TYR A 187 -4.45 10.47 14.38
C TYR A 187 -5.27 10.09 13.15
N HIS A 188 -4.76 9.19 12.30
CA HIS A 188 -5.45 8.79 11.07
C HIS A 188 -6.79 8.07 11.29
N GLN A 189 -6.95 7.38 12.42
CA GLN A 189 -8.19 6.66 12.71
C GLN A 189 -9.19 7.43 13.58
N THR A 190 -8.82 8.57 14.17
CA THR A 190 -9.70 9.33 15.08
C THR A 190 -9.87 10.80 14.73
N SER A 191 -8.88 11.44 14.09
CA SER A 191 -8.91 12.87 13.85
C SER A 191 -9.88 13.23 12.72
N PRO A 192 -10.78 14.22 12.89
CA PRO A 192 -11.62 14.73 11.81
C PRO A 192 -10.81 15.43 10.70
N GLU A 193 -9.55 15.77 10.97
CA GLU A 193 -8.64 16.34 9.99
C GLU A 193 -8.01 15.30 9.07
N SER A 194 -7.99 14.03 9.48
CA SER A 194 -7.43 12.98 8.64
C SER A 194 -8.33 12.72 7.42
N PRO A 195 -7.74 12.54 6.22
CA PRO A 195 -8.51 12.10 5.05
C PRO A 195 -9.20 10.74 5.28
N PHE A 196 -8.61 9.87 6.12
CA PHE A 196 -9.12 8.53 6.37
C PHE A 196 -10.38 8.47 7.25
N THR A 197 -10.69 9.53 8.01
CA THR A 197 -11.97 9.61 8.77
C THR A 197 -13.07 10.26 7.96
N ARG A 198 -12.73 11.03 6.91
CA ARG A 198 -13.67 11.79 6.09
C ARG A 198 -14.34 10.95 5.01
N LYS A 199 -13.66 9.93 4.48
CA LYS A 199 -14.18 9.12 3.37
C LYS A 199 -13.79 7.66 3.49
N GLN A 200 -14.77 6.77 3.29
CA GLN A 200 -14.52 5.33 3.19
C GLN A 200 -13.96 5.00 1.81
N VAL A 201 -12.89 4.22 1.77
CA VAL A 201 -12.21 3.79 0.56
C VAL A 201 -11.84 2.31 0.69
N CYS A 202 -12.07 1.55 -0.37
CA CYS A 202 -11.51 0.22 -0.60
C CYS A 202 -11.00 0.18 -2.05
N SER A 203 -9.72 -0.07 -2.27
CA SER A 203 -9.08 -0.01 -3.59
C SER A 203 -8.20 -1.22 -3.82
N LEU A 204 -8.29 -1.82 -5.01
CA LEU A 204 -7.54 -3.00 -5.40
C LEU A 204 -6.97 -2.81 -6.80
N ALA A 205 -5.69 -3.11 -6.98
CA ALA A 205 -5.10 -3.14 -8.31
C ALA A 205 -5.68 -4.31 -9.11
N THR A 206 -5.84 -4.12 -10.41
CA THR A 206 -6.19 -5.19 -11.36
C THR A 206 -5.05 -5.36 -12.36
N PRO A 207 -4.98 -6.49 -13.10
CA PRO A 207 -3.92 -6.69 -14.09
C PRO A 207 -3.79 -5.56 -15.13
N ASP A 208 -4.89 -4.87 -15.40
CA ASP A 208 -5.11 -3.84 -16.42
C ASP A 208 -5.50 -2.47 -15.85
N GLY A 209 -5.43 -2.29 -14.53
CA GLY A 209 -5.78 -1.03 -13.89
C GLY A 209 -6.12 -1.14 -12.41
N ARG A 210 -7.30 -0.67 -12.02
CA ARG A 210 -7.70 -0.55 -10.61
C ARG A 210 -9.21 -0.49 -10.47
N ILE A 211 -9.71 -1.07 -9.39
CA ILE A 211 -11.08 -0.87 -8.93
C ILE A 211 -11.07 -0.24 -7.54
N THR A 212 -11.92 0.77 -7.34
CA THR A 212 -12.00 1.54 -6.10
C THR A 212 -13.44 1.80 -5.71
N LEU A 213 -13.84 1.38 -4.52
CA LEU A 213 -15.09 1.75 -3.89
C LEU A 213 -14.81 2.94 -2.96
N SER A 214 -15.34 4.12 -3.29
CA SER A 214 -15.12 5.38 -2.58
C SER A 214 -16.45 5.96 -2.12
N GLY A 215 -16.77 5.82 -0.84
CA GLY A 215 -18.14 6.01 -0.35
C GLY A 215 -19.09 5.05 -1.05
N MET A 216 -20.16 5.59 -1.65
CA MET A 216 -21.16 4.83 -2.42
C MET A 216 -20.83 4.73 -3.91
N LYS A 217 -19.66 5.17 -4.34
CA LYS A 217 -19.26 5.18 -5.75
C LYS A 217 -18.23 4.09 -6.06
N LEU A 218 -18.52 3.25 -7.04
CA LEU A 218 -17.57 2.32 -7.64
C LEU A 218 -16.87 3.00 -8.83
N ILE A 219 -15.55 3.00 -8.80
CA ILE A 219 -14.69 3.58 -9.84
C ILE A 219 -13.85 2.44 -10.41
N THR A 220 -13.95 2.21 -11.71
CA THR A 220 -13.14 1.23 -12.43
C THR A 220 -12.26 1.96 -13.43
N THR A 221 -10.96 1.77 -13.32
CA THR A 221 -9.99 2.20 -14.34
C THR A 221 -9.43 0.97 -15.02
N ARG A 222 -9.56 0.87 -16.34
CA ARG A 222 -9.05 -0.23 -17.16
C ARG A 222 -8.45 0.33 -18.44
N ASP A 223 -7.20 -0.01 -18.75
CA ASP A 223 -6.50 0.46 -19.95
C ASP A 223 -6.57 1.98 -20.15
N GLY A 224 -6.47 2.73 -19.04
CA GLY A 224 -6.56 4.20 -19.01
C GLY A 224 -7.98 4.76 -19.11
N LYS A 225 -9.01 3.94 -19.34
CA LYS A 225 -10.41 4.35 -19.35
C LYS A 225 -11.00 4.27 -17.96
N ARG A 226 -11.70 5.32 -17.54
CA ARG A 226 -12.28 5.46 -16.21
C ARG A 226 -13.79 5.49 -16.28
N GLU A 227 -14.43 4.59 -15.55
CA GLU A 227 -15.89 4.49 -15.42
C GLU A 227 -16.28 4.67 -13.95
N GLU A 228 -17.38 5.37 -13.72
CA GLU A 228 -17.95 5.55 -12.38
C GLU A 228 -19.39 5.07 -12.35
N ARG A 229 -19.76 4.40 -11.25
CA ARG A 229 -21.11 3.92 -11.01
C ARG A 229 -21.49 4.15 -9.55
N GLU A 230 -22.63 4.78 -9.31
CA GLU A 230 -23.18 4.94 -7.96
C GLU A 230 -23.88 3.65 -7.53
N MET A 231 -23.68 3.23 -6.28
CA MET A 231 -24.38 2.09 -5.69
C MET A 231 -25.77 2.56 -5.23
N GLY A 232 -26.81 1.82 -5.61
CA GLY A 232 -28.19 2.15 -5.28
C GLY A 232 -28.59 1.82 -3.84
N SER A 233 -27.79 1.01 -3.12
CA SER A 233 -28.08 0.63 -1.74
C SER A 233 -26.85 0.12 -0.99
N GLN A 234 -26.95 0.05 0.34
CA GLN A 234 -25.94 -0.57 1.19
C GLN A 234 -25.78 -2.07 0.92
N ALA A 235 -26.86 -2.77 0.55
CA ALA A 235 -26.80 -4.19 0.21
C ALA A 235 -25.99 -4.43 -1.08
N GLU A 236 -26.20 -3.60 -2.09
CA GLU A 236 -25.37 -3.62 -3.30
C GLU A 236 -23.90 -3.33 -2.96
N TRP A 237 -23.65 -2.32 -2.13
CA TRP A 237 -22.31 -1.95 -1.69
C TRP A 237 -21.58 -3.12 -1.00
N GLN A 238 -22.25 -3.84 -0.09
CA GLN A 238 -21.69 -5.02 0.57
C GLN A 238 -21.43 -6.17 -0.41
N GLN A 239 -22.32 -6.36 -1.38
CA GLN A 239 -22.16 -7.38 -2.41
C GLN A 239 -20.96 -7.07 -3.33
N VAL A 240 -20.77 -5.80 -3.69
CA VAL A 240 -19.61 -5.33 -4.46
C VAL A 240 -18.33 -5.50 -3.65
N LEU A 241 -18.33 -5.12 -2.38
CA LEU A 241 -17.18 -5.29 -1.49
C LEU A 241 -16.73 -6.76 -1.42
N LYS A 242 -17.69 -7.68 -1.26
CA LYS A 242 -17.43 -9.12 -1.23
C LYS A 242 -16.92 -9.64 -2.59
N ASN A 243 -17.61 -9.31 -3.67
CA ASN A 243 -17.34 -9.93 -4.98
C ASN A 243 -16.09 -9.37 -5.66
N GLN A 244 -15.84 -8.07 -5.54
CA GLN A 244 -14.76 -7.39 -6.26
C GLN A 244 -13.48 -7.27 -5.42
N PHE A 245 -13.61 -7.15 -4.10
CA PHE A 245 -12.46 -6.94 -3.20
C PHE A 245 -12.19 -8.14 -2.29
N GLY A 246 -13.07 -9.15 -2.27
CA GLY A 246 -12.95 -10.30 -1.38
C GLY A 246 -13.13 -9.96 0.10
N VAL A 247 -13.71 -8.81 0.42
CA VAL A 247 -13.81 -8.27 1.78
C VAL A 247 -15.22 -8.50 2.33
N VAL A 248 -15.29 -9.00 3.58
CA VAL A 248 -16.52 -9.15 4.36
C VAL A 248 -16.32 -8.46 5.71
N LEU A 249 -17.29 -7.64 6.13
CA LEU A 249 -17.21 -6.78 7.32
C LEU A 249 -17.88 -7.37 8.54
#